data_AF-A0A8T0JG82-F1
#
_entry.id   AF-A0A8T0JG82-F1
#
_cell.length_a   1.000
_cell.length_b   1.000
_cell.length_c   1.000
_cell.angle_alpha   90.00
_cell.angle_beta   90.00
_cell.angle_gamma   90.00
#
_symmetry.space_group_name_H-M   'P 1'
#
loop_
_entity.id
_entity.type
_entity.pdbx_description
1 polymer ?
#
loop_
_entity_poly.entity_id
_entity_poly.type
_entity_poly.pdbx_seq_one_letter_code
_entity_poly.pdbx_strand_id
1 'polypeptide(L)' 'MMLCSMEKLDAVMEFWVDQLGWDSSVFIAYPWLFRYNLEKGLVPRALVLQHLLSRGLVKKDASIFTPLRR' A
#
# COMPACT_ATOMS: atom_id res chain seq x y z
N MET A 1 -16.95 11.86 -2.22
CA MET A 1 -17.01 10.92 -1.09
C MET A 1 -16.73 9.52 -1.61
N MET A 2 -15.88 8.75 -0.92
CA MET A 2 -15.51 7.41 -1.34
C MET A 2 -16.45 6.40 -0.69
N LEU A 3 -17.09 5.55 -1.48
CA LEU A 3 -17.93 4.45 -0.99
C LEU A 3 -17.05 3.20 -0.87
N CYS A 4 -16.51 2.96 0.33
CA CYS A 4 -15.87 1.69 0.70
C CYS A 4 -16.47 1.25 2.03
N SER A 5 -16.67 -0.05 2.20
CA SER A 5 -17.20 -0.59 3.44
C SER A 5 -16.16 -0.49 4.56
N MET A 6 -16.61 -0.47 5.81
CA MET A 6 -15.71 -0.38 6.96
C MET A 6 -14.78 -1.59 7.04
N GLU A 7 -15.29 -2.78 6.71
CA GLU A 7 -14.53 -4.02 6.64
C GLU A 7 -13.37 -3.93 5.63
N LYS A 8 -13.58 -3.22 4.51
CA LYS A 8 -12.52 -3.02 3.53
C LYS A 8 -11.44 -2.06 4.05
N LEU A 9 -11.84 -1.02 4.79
CA LEU A 9 -10.89 -0.10 5.41
C LEU A 9 -10.03 -0.85 6.42
N ASP A 10 -10.67 -1.61 7.32
CA ASP A 10 -9.99 -2.38 8.36
C ASP A 10 -9.03 -3.41 7.76
N ALA A 11 -9.47 -4.18 6.74
CA ALA A 11 -8.60 -5.16 6.09
C ALA A 11 -7.38 -4.53 5.39
N VAL A 12 -7.54 -3.35 4.79
CA VAL A 12 -6.41 -2.63 4.18
C VAL A 12 -5.47 -2.12 5.27
N MET A 13 -6.00 -1.57 6.35
CA MET A 13 -5.22 -1.03 7.47
C MET A 13 -4.44 -2.14 8.19
N GLU A 14 -5.06 -3.28 8.48
CA GLU A 14 -4.43 -4.44 9.08
C GLU A 14 -3.27 -4.96 8.20
N PHE A 15 -3.54 -5.17 6.91
CA PHE A 15 -2.50 -5.63 5.98
C PHE A 15 -1.32 -4.64 5.88
N TRP A 16 -1.61 -3.34 5.80
CA TRP A 16 -0.60 -2.34 5.47
C TRP A 16 0.18 -1.84 6.69
N VAL A 17 -0.52 -1.57 7.79
CA VAL A 17 0.09 -1.07 9.02
C VAL A 17 0.61 -2.21 9.85
N ASP A 18 -0.21 -3.23 10.12
CA ASP A 18 0.18 -4.28 11.08
C ASP A 18 1.12 -5.30 10.44
N GLN A 19 0.86 -5.74 9.20
CA GLN A 19 1.71 -6.77 8.57
C GLN A 19 2.97 -6.18 7.91
N LEU A 20 2.87 -4.99 7.30
CA LEU A 20 3.99 -4.38 6.57
C LEU A 20 4.71 -3.28 7.36
N GLY A 21 4.12 -2.76 8.44
CA GLY A 21 4.70 -1.69 9.25
C GLY A 21 4.76 -0.34 8.52
N TRP A 22 3.89 -0.11 7.53
CA TRP A 22 3.91 1.12 6.74
C TRP A 22 2.95 2.18 7.30
N ASP A 23 3.25 3.44 7.02
CA ASP A 23 2.54 4.57 7.59
C ASP A 23 1.12 4.72 7.02
N SER A 24 0.13 4.90 7.92
CA SER A 24 -1.27 5.01 7.54
C SER A 24 -1.65 6.35 6.90
N SER A 25 -0.84 7.40 7.07
CA SER A 25 -1.10 8.72 6.48
C SER A 25 -1.13 8.67 4.95
N VAL A 26 -0.51 7.65 4.34
CA VAL A 26 -0.59 7.39 2.90
C VAL A 26 -2.04 7.24 2.45
N PHE A 27 -2.89 6.57 3.23
CA PHE A 27 -4.31 6.39 2.87
C PHE A 27 -5.14 7.66 3.03
N ILE A 28 -4.72 8.56 3.93
CA ILE A 28 -5.31 9.88 4.10
C ILE A 28 -4.95 10.76 2.90
N ALA A 29 -3.68 10.73 2.48
CA ALA A 29 -3.18 11.47 1.32
C ALA A 29 -3.72 10.93 -0.01
N TYR A 30 -3.96 9.62 -0.09
CA TYR A 30 -4.39 8.93 -1.32
C TYR A 30 -5.62 8.04 -1.08
N PRO A 31 -6.81 8.60 -0.78
CA PRO A 31 -7.99 7.80 -0.50
C PRO A 31 -8.34 6.86 -1.65
N TRP A 32 -8.09 7.27 -2.90
CA TRP A 32 -8.34 6.47 -4.10
C TRP A 32 -7.65 5.09 -4.11
N LEU A 33 -6.68 4.84 -3.23
CA LEU A 33 -6.13 3.51 -2.96
C LEU A 33 -7.22 2.47 -2.65
N PHE A 34 -8.26 2.86 -1.92
CA PHE A 34 -9.37 1.97 -1.60
C PHE A 34 -10.24 1.60 -2.83
N ARG A 35 -10.05 2.21 -4.01
CA ARG A 35 -10.70 1.75 -5.26
C ARG A 35 -10.11 0.45 -5.77
N TYR A 36 -8.86 0.15 -5.45
CA TYR A 36 -8.27 -1.12 -5.87
C TYR A 36 -8.89 -2.27 -5.07
N ASN A 37 -8.90 -3.45 -5.70
CA ASN A 37 -9.13 -4.68 -4.97
C ASN A 37 -7.90 -4.96 -4.09
N LEU A 38 -8.13 -5.32 -2.81
CA LEU A 38 -7.06 -5.55 -1.85
C LEU A 38 -6.16 -6.69 -2.32
N GLU A 39 -6.73 -7.89 -2.47
CA GLU A 39 -6.00 -9.12 -2.83
C GLU A 39 -5.37 -9.09 -4.22
N LYS A 40 -6.09 -8.53 -5.22
CA LYS A 40 -5.64 -8.52 -6.63
C LYS A 40 -4.80 -7.30 -7.00
N GLY A 41 -4.82 -6.26 -6.17
CA GLY A 41 -4.25 -4.95 -6.52
C GLY A 41 -3.25 -4.42 -5.50
N LEU A 42 -3.67 -4.30 -4.25
CA LEU A 42 -2.83 -3.70 -3.19
C LEU A 42 -1.79 -4.69 -2.67
N VAL A 43 -2.20 -5.92 -2.34
CA VAL A 43 -1.32 -6.97 -1.80
C VAL A 43 -0.15 -7.29 -2.75
N PRO A 44 -0.36 -7.56 -4.05
CA PRO A 44 0.75 -7.92 -4.93
C PRO A 44 1.75 -6.77 -5.10
N ARG A 45 1.27 -5.52 -5.18
CA ARG A 45 2.14 -4.34 -5.28
C ARG A 45 2.97 -4.14 -4.02
N ALA A 46 2.35 -4.31 -2.86
CA ALA A 46 3.03 -4.16 -1.58
C ALA A 46 4.12 -5.22 -1.39
N LEU A 47 3.83 -6.49 -1.74
CA LEU A 47 4.82 -7.57 -1.70
C LEU A 47 6.01 -7.33 -2.65
N VAL A 48 5.75 -6.86 -3.87
CA VAL A 48 6.82 -6.47 -4.80
C VAL A 48 7.68 -5.36 -4.21
N LEU A 49 7.06 -4.32 -3.65
CA LEU A 49 7.79 -3.21 -3.03
C LEU A 49 8.60 -3.66 -1.81
N GLN A 50 8.04 -4.52 -0.97
CA GLN A 50 8.76 -5.12 0.16
C GLN A 50 9.97 -5.93 -0.30
N HIS A 51 9.83 -6.70 -1.38
CA HIS A 51 10.94 -7.44 -1.99
C HIS A 51 12.02 -6.52 -2.58
N LEU A 52 11.63 -5.41 -3.23
CA LEU A 52 12.59 -4.43 -3.75
C LEU A 52 13.34 -3.71 -2.61
N LEU A 53 12.62 -3.37 -1.53
CA LEU A 53 13.19 -2.74 -0.33
C LEU A 53 14.20 -3.66 0.36
N SER A 54 13.87 -4.96 0.52
CA SER A 54 14.77 -5.92 1.15
C SER A 54 16.06 -6.15 0.36
N ARG A 55 16.02 -5.90 -0.96
CA ARG A 55 17.20 -5.96 -1.85
C ARG A 55 17.93 -4.63 -2.00
N GLY A 56 17.46 -3.56 -1.35
CA GLY A 56 18.03 -2.21 -1.47
C GLY A 56 17.89 -1.60 -2.86
N LEU A 57 16.98 -2.12 -3.70
CA LEU A 57 16.75 -1.62 -5.06
C LEU A 57 15.92 -0.32 -5.08
N VAL A 58 15.23 -0.03 -3.98
CA VAL A 58 14.40 1.16 -3.79
C VAL A 58 14.61 1.72 -2.40
N LYS A 59 14.41 3.03 -2.24
CA LYS A 59 14.52 3.71 -0.94
C LYS A 59 13.26 3.47 -0.11
N LYS A 60 13.35 3.62 1.22
CA LYS A 60 12.19 3.49 2.13
C LYS A 60 11.08 4.49 1.84
N ASP A 61 11.40 5.65 1.28
CA ASP A 61 10.47 6.69 0.83
C ASP A 61 10.01 6.51 -0.62
N ALA A 62 10.36 5.38 -1.26
CA ALA A 62 9.93 5.11 -2.62
C ALA A 62 8.40 5.04 -2.70
N SER A 63 7.86 5.72 -3.71
CA SER A 63 6.43 5.70 -4.01
C SER A 63 5.96 4.27 -4.22
N ILE A 64 4.88 3.87 -3.56
CA ILE A 64 4.22 2.57 -3.74
C ILE A 64 3.80 2.35 -5.21
N PHE A 65 3.51 3.44 -5.93
CA PHE A 65 3.04 3.39 -7.31
C PHE A 65 4.16 3.44 -8.34
N THR A 66 5.23 4.16 -8.00
CA THR A 66 6.38 4.41 -8.87
C THR A 66 7.67 4.21 -8.10
N PRO A 67 7.91 3.00 -7.59
CA PRO A 67 9.06 2.76 -6.71
C PRO A 67 10.39 2.82 -7.46
N LEU A 68 10.33 2.59 -8.77
CA LEU A 68 11.42 2.77 -9.71
C LEU A 68 11.23 4.12 -10.41
N ARG A 69 11.98 5.15 -10.00
CA ARG A 69 12.16 6.34 -10.83
C ARG A 69 12.96 5.92 -12.06
N ARG A 70 12.42 6.19 -13.27
CA ARG A 70 13.19 6.08 -14.51
C ARG A 70 14.31 7.09 -14.55
#